data_AF-A0A1X1ZRJ6-F1
#
_entry.id   AF-A0A1X1ZRJ6-F1
#
_cell.length_a   1.000
_cell.length_b   1.000
_cell.length_c   1.000
_cell.angle_alpha   90.00
_cell.angle_beta   90.00
_cell.angle_gamma   90.00
#
_symmetry.space_group_name_H-M   'P 1'
#
loop_
_entity.id
_entity.type
_entity.pdbx_description
1 polymer ?
#
loop_
_entity_poly.entity_id
_entity_poly.type
_entity_poly.pdbx_seq_one_letter_code
_entity_poly.pdbx_strand_id
1 'polypeptide(L)'
;MASEQPPPPPKSAPGWYPDPAGVGHGLQRYFDGTRWASEWAFCTEPQKKGAPGKPALALAALGALVLLVIVGKSWVFDPKKDSQSIPPSSSVTAGPPTPTETAPSAPAGPKKPDGVTFTVAPGPNGDVVARFAIRDNYTEQMIKDGARLDTIDILRYATATYPDASAVNVQGTFPMTDPYGNTATHVAIDLTYSRATLNKINFDGISKASIWEIRDSGTVLPAFQP
;
A
#
# COMPACT_ATOMS: atom_id res chain seq x y z
N MET A 1 -0.74 -66.70 -17.92
CA MET A 1 0.30 -65.76 -17.48
C MET A 1 -0.42 -64.61 -16.79
N ALA A 2 0.01 -64.21 -15.59
CA ALA A 2 -0.62 -63.10 -14.88
C ALA A 2 -0.03 -61.78 -15.41
N SER A 3 -0.88 -60.81 -15.73
CA SER A 3 -0.44 -59.49 -16.20
C SER A 3 0.01 -58.65 -15.00
N GLU A 4 1.30 -58.33 -14.94
CA GLU A 4 1.81 -57.34 -14.00
C GLU A 4 1.25 -55.95 -14.38
N GLN A 5 0.31 -55.47 -13.58
CA GLN A 5 -0.20 -54.11 -13.70
C GLN A 5 0.79 -53.17 -13.02
N PRO A 6 1.30 -52.12 -13.71
CA PRO A 6 2.27 -51.21 -13.11
C PRO A 6 1.68 -50.50 -11.89
N PRO A 7 2.50 -50.20 -10.86
CA PRO A 7 2.03 -49.51 -9.66
C PRO A 7 1.42 -48.15 -10.04
N PRO A 8 0.34 -47.70 -9.36
CA PRO A 8 -0.23 -46.40 -9.62
C PRO A 8 0.79 -45.30 -9.34
N PRO A 9 0.76 -44.17 -10.07
CA PRO A 9 1.69 -43.07 -9.85
C PRO A 9 1.58 -42.55 -8.41
N PRO A 10 2.69 -42.06 -7.83
CA PRO A 10 2.69 -41.54 -6.47
C PRO A 10 1.70 -40.38 -6.35
N LYS A 11 0.73 -40.49 -5.43
CA LYS A 11 -0.17 -39.39 -5.09
C LYS A 11 0.66 -38.27 -4.47
N SER A 12 0.54 -37.05 -5.00
CA SER A 12 1.13 -35.86 -4.38
C SER A 12 0.64 -35.75 -2.94
N ALA A 13 1.56 -35.58 -2.00
CA ALA A 13 1.21 -35.34 -0.60
C ALA A 13 0.44 -34.00 -0.46
N PRO A 14 -0.32 -33.78 0.62
CA PRO A 14 -0.92 -32.48 0.88
C PRO A 14 0.15 -31.39 1.05
N GLY A 15 -0.04 -30.22 0.43
CA GLY A 15 0.97 -29.16 0.47
C GLY A 15 0.72 -28.02 -0.51
N TRP A 16 1.58 -27.01 -0.45
CA TRP A 16 1.63 -25.94 -1.44
C TRP A 16 2.46 -26.40 -2.64
N TYR A 17 1.89 -26.24 -3.83
CA TYR A 17 2.54 -26.59 -5.09
C TYR A 17 2.37 -25.44 -6.09
N PRO A 18 3.26 -25.31 -7.08
CA PRO A 18 2.89 -24.67 -8.34
C PRO A 18 1.63 -25.38 -8.85
N ASP A 19 0.55 -24.65 -9.08
CA ASP A 19 -0.67 -25.26 -9.59
C ASP A 19 -0.34 -25.95 -10.93
N PRO A 20 -0.69 -27.23 -11.18
CA PRO A 20 -0.68 -27.80 -12.53
C PRO A 20 -1.61 -27.01 -13.46
N ALA A 21 -2.56 -26.26 -12.88
CA ALA A 21 -3.21 -25.13 -13.50
C ALA A 21 -2.26 -23.87 -13.51
N GLY A 22 -1.03 -24.03 -14.04
CA GLY A 22 0.12 -23.12 -14.03
C GLY A 22 -0.06 -21.60 -13.90
N VAL A 23 -0.23 -21.11 -12.67
CA VAL A 23 -0.24 -19.67 -12.34
C VAL A 23 1.12 -19.01 -12.58
N GLY A 24 1.17 -18.11 -13.58
CA GLY A 24 2.27 -17.17 -13.77
C GLY A 24 2.42 -16.19 -12.59
N HIS A 25 3.55 -15.49 -12.54
CA HIS A 25 3.91 -14.50 -11.50
C HIS A 25 4.22 -15.07 -10.10
N GLY A 26 4.47 -16.38 -10.01
CA GLY A 26 4.94 -17.00 -8.77
C GLY A 26 3.87 -17.01 -7.70
N LEU A 27 2.72 -17.61 -8.00
CA LEU A 27 1.70 -17.99 -7.02
C LEU A 27 1.67 -19.52 -6.91
N GLN A 28 1.51 -20.04 -5.70
CA GLN A 28 1.30 -21.45 -5.39
C GLN A 28 -0.15 -21.65 -4.93
N ARG A 29 -0.66 -22.87 -5.10
CA ARG A 29 -2.00 -23.27 -4.68
C ARG A 29 -1.90 -24.48 -3.75
N TYR A 30 -2.79 -24.57 -2.77
CA TYR A 30 -2.79 -25.70 -1.85
C TYR A 30 -3.51 -26.92 -2.48
N PHE A 31 -2.88 -28.08 -2.39
CA PHE A 31 -3.47 -29.38 -2.76
C PHE A 31 -3.63 -30.22 -1.50
N ASP A 32 -4.80 -30.82 -1.27
CA ASP A 32 -5.09 -31.60 -0.06
C ASP A 32 -4.80 -33.11 -0.17
N GLY A 33 -4.15 -33.53 -1.25
CA GLY A 33 -3.95 -34.94 -1.61
C GLY A 33 -5.04 -35.52 -2.52
N THR A 34 -6.16 -34.81 -2.70
CA THR A 34 -7.29 -35.23 -3.56
C THR A 34 -7.85 -34.13 -4.46
N ARG A 35 -7.82 -32.86 -4.03
CA ARG A 35 -8.34 -31.70 -4.74
C ARG A 35 -7.49 -30.46 -4.47
N TRP A 36 -7.61 -29.48 -5.37
CA TRP A 36 -7.04 -28.15 -5.18
C TRP A 36 -7.98 -27.28 -4.33
N ALA A 37 -7.42 -26.53 -3.40
CA ALA A 37 -8.14 -25.53 -2.61
C ALA A 37 -8.51 -24.30 -3.46
N SER A 38 -9.31 -23.40 -2.91
CA SER A 38 -9.56 -22.08 -3.52
C SER A 38 -8.48 -21.05 -3.15
N GLU A 39 -7.44 -21.48 -2.43
CA GLU A 39 -6.47 -20.64 -1.74
C GLU A 39 -5.16 -20.52 -2.52
N TRP A 40 -4.68 -19.28 -2.66
CA TRP A 40 -3.47 -18.92 -3.40
C TRP A 40 -2.49 -18.21 -2.46
N ALA A 41 -1.24 -18.65 -2.44
CA ALA A 41 -0.13 -17.99 -1.75
C ALA A 41 0.92 -17.55 -2.77
N PHE A 42 1.84 -16.63 -2.43
CA PHE A 42 3.01 -16.40 -3.29
C PHE A 42 3.98 -17.59 -3.23
N CYS A 43 4.77 -17.73 -4.28
CA CYS A 43 5.77 -18.77 -4.43
C CYS A 43 6.93 -18.47 -3.49
N THR A 44 6.85 -19.04 -2.29
CA THR A 44 8.02 -19.18 -1.44
C THR A 44 9.01 -20.11 -2.14
N GLU A 45 9.97 -19.54 -2.85
CA GLU A 45 11.24 -20.24 -3.05
C GLU A 45 11.73 -20.66 -1.66
N PRO A 46 11.99 -21.95 -1.40
CA PRO A 46 12.62 -22.34 -0.16
C PRO A 46 13.99 -21.68 -0.15
N GLN A 47 14.15 -20.63 0.67
CA GLN A 47 15.39 -19.91 0.95
C GLN A 47 16.53 -20.92 0.96
N LYS A 48 17.31 -20.94 -0.13
CA LYS A 48 18.23 -22.03 -0.44
C LYS A 48 19.26 -22.11 0.68
N LYS A 49 19.02 -23.04 1.61
CA LYS A 49 19.56 -23.00 2.98
C LYS A 49 21.08 -22.90 2.91
N GLY A 50 21.58 -21.68 3.09
CA GLY A 50 22.98 -21.35 2.86
C GLY A 50 23.86 -22.25 3.70
N ALA A 51 24.80 -22.96 3.06
CA ALA A 51 25.80 -23.73 3.78
C ALA A 51 26.53 -22.81 4.77
N PRO A 52 26.92 -23.29 5.96
CA PRO A 52 27.45 -22.43 7.02
C PRO A 52 28.84 -21.88 6.68
N GLY A 53 28.86 -20.75 5.99
CA GLY A 53 30.05 -19.92 5.76
C GLY A 53 30.41 -19.15 7.02
N LYS A 54 31.66 -19.32 7.48
CA LYS A 54 32.20 -18.74 8.72
C LYS A 54 32.07 -17.20 8.75
N PRO A 55 31.66 -16.58 9.87
CA PRO A 55 31.62 -15.12 9.98
C PRO A 55 33.03 -14.57 10.21
N ALA A 56 33.54 -13.78 9.26
CA ALA A 56 34.75 -12.99 9.43
C ALA A 56 34.62 -11.65 8.68
N LEU A 57 34.97 -10.55 9.37
CA LEU A 57 35.07 -9.16 8.89
C LEU A 57 33.79 -8.51 8.32
N ALA A 58 33.02 -7.89 9.21
CA ALA A 58 32.17 -6.73 8.89
C ALA A 58 32.16 -5.73 10.06
N LEU A 59 33.33 -5.33 10.56
CA LEU A 59 33.48 -4.45 11.74
C LEU A 59 34.46 -3.28 11.50
N ALA A 60 34.59 -2.84 10.24
CA ALA A 60 35.53 -1.80 9.81
C ALA A 60 34.87 -0.49 9.31
N ALA A 61 33.54 -0.44 9.17
CA ALA A 61 32.83 0.70 8.57
C ALA A 61 32.35 1.77 9.58
N LEU A 62 32.29 1.46 10.88
CA LEU A 62 31.72 2.35 11.90
C LEU A 62 32.74 3.30 12.57
N GLY A 63 34.04 3.04 12.44
CA GLY A 63 35.09 3.88 13.02
C GLY A 63 35.35 5.20 12.26
N ALA A 64 35.13 5.23 10.94
CA ALA A 64 35.47 6.37 10.10
C ALA A 64 34.48 7.55 10.23
N LEU A 65 33.21 7.29 10.55
CA LEU A 65 32.18 8.34 10.58
C LEU A 65 32.23 9.21 11.85
N VAL A 66 32.67 8.65 12.99
CA VAL A 66 32.78 9.39 14.26
C VAL A 66 33.92 10.42 14.21
N LEU A 67 35.01 10.12 13.50
CA LEU A 67 36.16 11.03 13.36
C LEU A 67 35.84 12.29 12.53
N LEU A 68 34.88 12.21 11.60
CA LEU A 68 34.50 13.32 10.73
C LEU A 68 33.61 14.38 11.44
N VAL A 69 32.92 14.00 12.51
CA VAL A 69 32.07 14.93 13.30
C VAL A 69 32.90 15.80 14.25
N ILE A 70 34.11 15.37 14.64
CA ILE A 70 34.93 16.08 15.64
C ILE A 70 35.66 17.30 15.04
N VAL A 71 35.98 17.28 13.74
CA VAL A 71 36.76 18.36 13.07
C VAL A 71 35.91 19.58 12.70
N GLY A 72 34.57 19.47 12.68
CA GLY A 72 33.67 20.58 12.31
C GLY A 72 33.52 21.69 13.38
N LYS A 73 34.01 21.48 14.61
CA LYS A 73 33.92 22.46 15.71
C LYS A 73 35.21 23.29 15.84
N SER A 74 35.37 24.32 14.99
CA SER A 74 36.04 25.60 15.33
C SER A 74 36.23 26.49 14.10
N TRP A 75 35.17 27.18 13.67
CA TRP A 75 35.32 28.51 13.06
C TRP A 75 34.35 29.46 13.75
N VAL A 76 34.85 30.05 14.84
CA VAL A 76 34.29 31.25 15.45
C VAL A 76 34.52 32.42 14.51
N PHE A 77 33.50 33.24 14.29
CA PHE A 77 33.69 34.68 14.07
C PHE A 77 32.53 35.44 14.72
N ASP A 78 32.89 36.43 15.54
CA ASP A 78 32.02 37.15 16.49
C ASP A 78 31.45 38.45 15.86
N PRO A 79 30.37 39.08 16.38
CA PRO A 79 29.55 40.01 15.62
C PRO A 79 29.82 41.50 15.89
N LYS A 80 29.33 42.38 15.00
CA LYS A 80 29.03 43.78 15.35
C LYS A 80 27.98 44.42 14.42
N LYS A 81 26.81 44.75 14.98
CA LYS A 81 26.21 46.10 15.13
C LYS A 81 26.55 47.18 14.06
N ASP A 82 25.65 48.08 13.62
CA ASP A 82 24.40 48.62 14.19
C ASP A 82 23.47 49.19 13.07
N SER A 83 22.31 49.77 13.47
CA SER A 83 21.48 50.77 12.75
C SER A 83 20.47 50.24 11.70
N GLN A 84 19.14 50.23 11.92
CA GLN A 84 18.18 51.30 12.26
C GLN A 84 17.71 52.12 11.03
N SER A 85 16.47 51.88 10.56
CA SER A 85 15.40 52.89 10.34
C SER A 85 14.23 52.39 9.48
N ILE A 86 13.04 52.37 10.07
CA ILE A 86 11.71 52.63 9.46
C ILE A 86 11.30 54.02 10.04
N PRO A 87 10.33 54.84 9.53
CA PRO A 87 9.35 54.67 8.44
C PRO A 87 9.10 56.01 7.65
N PRO A 88 7.88 56.51 7.28
CA PRO A 88 6.70 55.94 6.57
C PRO A 88 6.19 56.78 5.33
N SER A 89 5.10 56.30 4.69
CA SER A 89 3.91 57.05 4.20
C SER A 89 3.80 57.77 2.82
N SER A 90 2.68 57.46 2.13
CA SER A 90 1.79 58.35 1.33
C SER A 90 2.25 58.87 -0.06
N SER A 91 1.39 59.13 -1.07
CA SER A 91 -0.05 58.86 -1.36
C SER A 91 -0.42 59.27 -2.82
N VAL A 92 -1.72 59.15 -3.22
CA VAL A 92 -2.38 59.72 -4.44
C VAL A 92 -2.18 58.97 -5.78
N THR A 93 -3.13 58.76 -6.71
CA THR A 93 -4.61 58.55 -6.79
C THR A 93 -4.99 58.48 -8.27
N ALA A 94 -5.63 57.37 -8.70
CA ALA A 94 -6.60 57.16 -9.81
C ALA A 94 -6.69 55.64 -10.12
N GLY A 95 -7.77 55.04 -10.63
CA GLY A 95 -9.15 55.49 -10.87
C GLY A 95 -10.07 54.26 -11.09
N PRO A 96 -11.43 54.38 -11.02
CA PRO A 96 -12.33 53.22 -10.95
C PRO A 96 -12.87 52.77 -12.34
N PRO A 97 -13.34 51.51 -12.52
CA PRO A 97 -14.55 50.94 -11.88
C PRO A 97 -14.30 49.61 -11.12
N THR A 98 -14.87 49.43 -9.92
CA THR A 98 -16.17 48.74 -9.63
C THR A 98 -16.07 47.21 -9.70
N PRO A 99 -16.51 46.45 -8.66
CA PRO A 99 -15.89 45.16 -8.36
C PRO A 99 -16.56 43.97 -9.03
N THR A 100 -15.75 43.02 -9.51
CA THR A 100 -16.11 41.61 -9.41
C THR A 100 -15.56 41.09 -8.10
N GLU A 101 -16.47 40.71 -7.20
CA GLU A 101 -16.16 40.02 -5.97
C GLU A 101 -15.47 38.69 -6.28
N THR A 102 -14.14 38.64 -6.16
CA THR A 102 -13.40 37.38 -6.14
C THR A 102 -13.84 36.63 -4.90
N ALA A 103 -14.83 35.75 -5.07
CA ALA A 103 -15.24 34.81 -4.04
C ALA A 103 -13.98 34.14 -3.46
N PRO A 104 -13.84 34.05 -2.12
CA PRO A 104 -12.68 33.41 -1.52
C PRO A 104 -12.52 32.02 -2.11
N SER A 105 -11.34 31.73 -2.68
CA SER A 105 -11.02 30.40 -3.19
C SER A 105 -11.27 29.40 -2.07
N ALA A 106 -12.33 28.60 -2.20
CA ALA A 106 -12.59 27.51 -1.29
C ALA A 106 -11.32 26.66 -1.19
N PRO A 107 -10.89 26.26 0.02
CA PRO A 107 -9.65 25.50 0.18
C PRO A 107 -9.69 24.29 -0.75
N ALA A 108 -8.63 24.11 -1.53
CA ALA A 108 -8.56 23.03 -2.50
C ALA A 108 -8.89 21.71 -1.79
N GLY A 109 -9.95 21.04 -2.25
CA GLY A 109 -10.40 19.79 -1.65
C GLY A 109 -9.28 18.75 -1.62
N PRO A 110 -9.37 17.72 -0.75
CA PRO A 110 -8.34 16.71 -0.63
C PRO A 110 -7.98 16.14 -2.01
N LYS A 111 -6.68 15.99 -2.32
CA LYS A 111 -6.27 15.44 -3.62
C LYS A 111 -6.81 14.01 -3.72
N LYS A 112 -7.61 13.75 -4.75
CA LYS A 112 -8.08 12.40 -5.08
C LYS A 112 -6.89 11.49 -5.42
N PRO A 113 -6.79 10.27 -4.84
CA PRO A 113 -5.79 9.29 -5.21
C PRO A 113 -5.88 8.88 -6.69
N ASP A 114 -4.71 8.81 -7.34
CA ASP A 114 -4.59 8.51 -8.76
C ASP A 114 -5.01 7.05 -9.06
N GLY A 115 -5.78 6.83 -10.13
CA GLY A 115 -6.26 5.51 -10.54
C GLY A 115 -7.44 4.93 -9.74
N VAL A 116 -7.97 5.65 -8.73
CA VAL A 116 -9.08 5.18 -7.89
C VAL A 116 -10.44 5.68 -8.41
N THR A 117 -11.44 4.79 -8.42
CA THR A 117 -12.84 5.13 -8.70
C THR A 117 -13.66 5.06 -7.43
N PHE A 118 -14.40 6.11 -7.10
CA PHE A 118 -15.31 6.15 -5.95
C PHE A 118 -16.75 6.14 -6.45
N THR A 119 -17.58 5.25 -5.89
CA THR A 119 -19.02 5.17 -6.18
C THR A 119 -19.79 5.13 -4.87
N VAL A 120 -20.73 6.06 -4.70
CA VAL A 120 -21.61 6.12 -3.52
C VAL A 120 -22.84 5.26 -3.76
N ALA A 121 -23.16 4.35 -2.84
CA ALA A 121 -24.37 3.53 -2.90
C ALA A 121 -25.62 4.40 -2.63
N PRO A 122 -26.76 4.16 -3.30
CA PRO A 122 -27.99 4.92 -3.05
C PRO A 122 -28.50 4.74 -1.62
N GLY A 123 -28.56 5.83 -0.85
CA GLY A 123 -29.11 5.85 0.51
C GLY A 123 -28.74 7.12 1.29
N PRO A 124 -29.44 7.44 2.40
CA PRO A 124 -29.25 8.68 3.15
C PRO A 124 -27.89 8.82 3.87
N ASN A 125 -27.13 7.73 3.99
CA ASN A 125 -25.73 7.72 4.45
C ASN A 125 -24.95 6.69 3.60
N GLY A 126 -25.11 6.72 2.28
CA GLY A 126 -24.67 5.66 1.37
C GLY A 126 -23.22 5.20 1.56
N ASP A 127 -22.99 3.88 1.45
CA ASP A 127 -21.64 3.32 1.51
C ASP A 127 -20.80 3.76 0.31
N VAL A 128 -19.54 4.11 0.55
CA VAL A 128 -18.61 4.54 -0.49
C VAL A 128 -17.76 3.35 -0.89
N VAL A 129 -17.93 2.86 -2.12
CA VAL A 129 -17.06 1.83 -2.69
C VAL A 129 -15.92 2.51 -3.45
N ALA A 130 -14.69 2.29 -3.00
CA ALA A 130 -13.46 2.75 -3.64
C ALA A 130 -12.78 1.57 -4.36
N ARG A 131 -12.58 1.68 -5.66
CA ARG A 131 -12.01 0.63 -6.53
C ARG A 131 -10.69 1.08 -7.11
N PHE A 132 -9.63 0.27 -7.00
CA PHE A 132 -8.32 0.56 -7.57
C PHE A 132 -7.64 -0.71 -8.12
N ALA A 133 -6.70 -0.52 -9.04
CA ALA A 133 -5.83 -1.59 -9.52
C ALA A 133 -4.54 -1.62 -8.68
N ILE A 134 -4.25 -2.78 -8.09
CA ILE A 134 -2.99 -3.05 -7.39
C ILE A 134 -1.88 -3.19 -8.44
N ARG A 135 -0.79 -2.46 -8.25
CA ARG A 135 0.36 -2.45 -9.17
C ARG A 135 1.15 -3.76 -9.01
N ASP A 136 1.38 -4.46 -10.12
CA ASP A 136 1.97 -5.81 -10.20
C ASP A 136 3.46 -5.83 -10.60
N ASN A 137 3.99 -4.71 -11.11
CA ASN A 137 5.35 -4.59 -11.66
C ASN A 137 6.46 -4.44 -10.59
N TYR A 138 6.29 -5.04 -9.41
CA TYR A 138 7.22 -4.91 -8.27
C TYR A 138 7.47 -6.26 -7.58
N THR A 139 8.38 -6.28 -6.59
CA THR A 139 8.54 -7.46 -5.72
C THR A 139 7.29 -7.67 -4.85
N GLU A 140 6.99 -8.91 -4.47
CA GLU A 140 5.83 -9.26 -3.62
C GLU A 140 5.63 -8.28 -2.45
N GLN A 141 6.69 -8.03 -1.68
CA GLN A 141 6.62 -7.14 -0.51
C GLN A 141 6.24 -5.70 -0.90
N MET A 142 6.77 -5.19 -2.02
CA MET A 142 6.43 -3.86 -2.54
C MET A 142 5.00 -3.81 -3.09
N ILE A 143 4.49 -4.89 -3.67
CA ILE A 143 3.09 -5.00 -4.10
C ILE A 143 2.15 -4.91 -2.88
N LYS A 144 2.40 -5.71 -1.83
CA LYS A 144 1.61 -5.68 -0.58
C LYS A 144 1.67 -4.32 0.10
N ASP A 145 2.88 -3.78 0.28
CA ASP A 145 3.07 -2.51 0.97
C ASP A 145 2.55 -1.32 0.17
N GLY A 146 2.63 -1.36 -1.16
CA GLY A 146 2.00 -0.39 -2.05
C GLY A 146 0.48 -0.39 -1.90
N ALA A 147 -0.15 -1.57 -1.99
CA ALA A 147 -1.61 -1.70 -1.83
C ALA A 147 -2.10 -1.23 -0.44
N ARG A 148 -1.30 -1.43 0.61
CA ARG A 148 -1.59 -0.92 1.97
C ARG A 148 -1.49 0.61 2.05
N LEU A 149 -0.50 1.22 1.40
CA LEU A 149 -0.37 2.68 1.31
C LEU A 149 -1.50 3.29 0.46
N ASP A 150 -1.80 2.71 -0.70
CA ASP A 150 -2.95 3.11 -1.52
C ASP A 150 -4.26 3.01 -0.69
N THR A 151 -4.42 1.98 0.15
CA THR A 151 -5.56 1.85 1.08
C THR A 151 -5.62 3.02 2.08
N ILE A 152 -4.50 3.40 2.70
CA ILE A 152 -4.44 4.52 3.65
C ILE A 152 -4.86 5.84 2.96
N ASP A 153 -4.33 6.11 1.77
CA ASP A 153 -4.63 7.34 1.02
C ASP A 153 -6.10 7.37 0.53
N ILE A 154 -6.64 6.22 0.12
CA ILE A 154 -8.05 6.06 -0.24
C ILE A 154 -8.96 6.38 0.95
N LEU A 155 -8.68 5.81 2.13
CA LEU A 155 -9.50 6.02 3.33
C LEU A 155 -9.37 7.47 3.86
N ARG A 156 -8.16 8.04 3.83
CA ARG A 156 -7.90 9.45 4.17
C ARG A 156 -8.72 10.39 3.26
N TYR A 157 -8.68 10.18 1.94
CA TYR A 157 -9.47 10.94 0.98
C TYR A 157 -10.98 10.74 1.16
N ALA A 158 -11.43 9.49 1.35
CA ALA A 158 -12.84 9.17 1.49
C ALA A 158 -13.44 9.79 2.76
N THR A 159 -12.72 9.76 3.88
CA THR A 159 -13.17 10.38 5.15
C THR A 159 -13.32 11.90 5.02
N ALA A 160 -12.43 12.56 4.26
CA ALA A 160 -12.49 14.01 4.02
C ALA A 160 -13.53 14.42 2.95
N THR A 161 -13.84 13.54 2.00
CA THR A 161 -14.76 13.83 0.86
C THR A 161 -16.19 13.39 1.13
N TYR A 162 -16.38 12.33 1.92
CA TYR A 162 -17.66 11.69 2.22
C TYR A 162 -17.82 11.47 3.75
N PRO A 163 -17.82 12.54 4.58
CA PRO A 163 -17.93 12.42 6.03
C PRO A 163 -19.24 11.73 6.48
N ASP A 164 -20.28 11.77 5.63
CA ASP A 164 -21.58 11.16 5.86
C ASP A 164 -21.74 9.75 5.25
N ALA A 165 -20.66 9.10 4.83
CA ALA A 165 -20.69 7.68 4.44
C ALA A 165 -20.93 6.78 5.68
N SER A 166 -21.75 5.73 5.58
CA SER A 166 -21.90 4.76 6.69
C SER A 166 -20.66 3.87 6.82
N ALA A 167 -20.15 3.39 5.69
CA ALA A 167 -18.86 2.73 5.56
C ALA A 167 -18.14 3.15 4.28
N VAL A 168 -16.82 2.92 4.25
CA VAL A 168 -15.99 2.92 3.05
C VAL A 168 -15.54 1.50 2.78
N ASN A 169 -15.83 0.97 1.60
CA ASN A 169 -15.38 -0.34 1.16
C ASN A 169 -14.29 -0.22 0.08
N VAL A 170 -13.09 -0.71 0.36
CA VAL A 170 -11.92 -0.58 -0.51
C VAL A 170 -11.67 -1.90 -1.24
N GLN A 171 -11.78 -1.87 -2.57
CA GLN A 171 -11.57 -3.02 -3.45
C GLN A 171 -10.32 -2.81 -4.31
N GLY A 172 -9.30 -3.62 -4.04
CA GLY A 172 -8.07 -3.67 -4.84
C GLY A 172 -8.12 -4.88 -5.78
N THR A 173 -7.96 -4.64 -7.08
CA THR A 173 -7.94 -5.68 -8.10
C THR A 173 -6.52 -6.01 -8.55
N PHE A 174 -6.25 -7.27 -8.87
CA PHE A 174 -4.93 -7.75 -9.30
C PHE A 174 -5.07 -8.67 -10.51
N PRO A 175 -4.18 -8.57 -11.52
CA PRO A 175 -4.13 -9.53 -12.62
C PRO A 175 -3.64 -10.89 -12.11
N MET A 176 -4.33 -11.96 -12.53
CA MET A 176 -3.95 -13.34 -12.25
C MET A 176 -3.88 -14.09 -13.58
N THR A 177 -2.78 -14.79 -13.81
CA THR A 177 -2.54 -15.55 -15.04
C THR A 177 -2.84 -17.01 -14.80
N ASP A 178 -3.72 -17.59 -15.61
CA ASP A 178 -4.20 -18.97 -15.53
C ASP A 178 -3.17 -19.99 -16.15
N PRO A 179 -3.38 -21.32 -16.06
CA PRO A 179 -2.46 -22.32 -16.63
C PRO A 179 -2.08 -22.13 -18.07
N TYR A 180 -3.03 -21.65 -18.84
CA TYR A 180 -2.97 -21.57 -20.29
C TYR A 180 -2.37 -20.21 -20.72
N GLY A 181 -1.93 -19.40 -19.75
CA GLY A 181 -1.38 -18.07 -19.96
C GLY A 181 -2.42 -16.96 -20.07
N ASN A 182 -3.70 -17.22 -19.77
CA ASN A 182 -4.74 -16.20 -19.84
C ASN A 182 -4.71 -15.33 -18.58
N THR A 183 -4.44 -14.03 -18.73
CA THR A 183 -4.52 -13.08 -17.61
C THR A 183 -5.94 -12.53 -17.46
N ALA A 184 -6.50 -12.62 -16.26
CA ALA A 184 -7.77 -12.02 -15.89
C ALA A 184 -7.64 -11.21 -14.58
N THR A 185 -8.39 -10.12 -14.47
CA THR A 185 -8.33 -9.23 -13.30
C THR A 185 -9.36 -9.64 -12.26
N HIS A 186 -8.92 -9.98 -11.05
CA HIS A 186 -9.76 -10.40 -9.93
C HIS A 186 -9.65 -9.45 -8.74
N VAL A 187 -10.67 -9.42 -7.87
CA VAL A 187 -10.61 -8.71 -6.59
C VAL A 187 -9.68 -9.48 -5.65
N ALA A 188 -8.56 -8.86 -5.26
CA ALA A 188 -7.56 -9.47 -4.38
C ALA A 188 -7.71 -9.05 -2.92
N ILE A 189 -8.24 -7.84 -2.70
CA ILE A 189 -8.66 -7.33 -1.39
C ILE A 189 -10.04 -6.67 -1.51
N ASP A 190 -10.90 -6.90 -0.53
CA ASP A 190 -12.20 -6.27 -0.33
C ASP A 190 -12.27 -5.92 1.16
N LEU A 191 -12.26 -4.63 1.51
CA LEU A 191 -11.97 -4.16 2.87
C LEU A 191 -12.99 -3.11 3.32
N THR A 192 -13.88 -3.49 4.24
CA THR A 192 -14.91 -2.58 4.76
C THR A 192 -14.47 -1.92 6.07
N TYR A 193 -14.61 -0.59 6.11
CA TYR A 193 -14.38 0.25 7.29
C TYR A 193 -15.61 1.11 7.56
N SER A 194 -16.28 0.88 8.67
CA SER A 194 -17.39 1.69 9.17
C SER A 194 -16.93 3.10 9.56
N ARG A 195 -17.84 4.08 9.53
CA ARG A 195 -17.59 5.44 10.04
C ARG A 195 -17.04 5.43 11.47
N ALA A 196 -17.54 4.52 12.31
CA ALA A 196 -17.10 4.37 13.70
C ALA A 196 -15.64 3.90 13.83
N THR A 197 -15.14 3.15 12.85
CA THR A 197 -13.73 2.73 12.78
C THR A 197 -12.88 3.81 12.12
N LEU A 198 -13.32 4.40 11.01
CA LEU A 198 -12.62 5.52 10.33
C LEU A 198 -12.33 6.69 11.27
N ASN A 199 -13.31 7.08 12.10
CA ASN A 199 -13.16 8.16 13.10
C ASN A 199 -12.13 7.86 14.21
N LYS A 200 -11.64 6.62 14.34
CA LYS A 200 -10.57 6.23 15.29
C LYS A 200 -9.19 6.17 14.65
N ILE A 201 -9.10 6.20 13.31
CA ILE A 201 -7.82 6.07 12.60
C ILE A 201 -7.07 7.39 12.66
N ASN A 202 -5.92 7.41 13.34
CA ASN A 202 -4.92 8.45 13.14
C ASN A 202 -4.18 8.19 11.82
N PHE A 203 -4.65 8.79 10.72
CA PHE A 203 -4.08 8.59 9.38
C PHE A 203 -2.60 9.00 9.25
N ASP A 204 -2.09 9.87 10.13
CA ASP A 204 -0.68 10.31 10.12
C ASP A 204 0.24 9.42 10.98
N GLY A 205 -0.34 8.54 11.82
CA GLY A 205 0.40 7.60 12.68
C GLY A 205 0.12 6.12 12.43
N ILE A 206 -0.87 5.77 11.59
CA ILE A 206 -1.23 4.37 11.32
C ILE A 206 -0.15 3.65 10.52
N SER A 207 0.21 2.44 10.94
CA SER A 207 1.18 1.63 10.20
C SER A 207 0.52 0.94 9.00
N LYS A 208 1.27 0.81 7.89
CA LYS A 208 0.84 0.05 6.71
C LYS A 208 0.51 -1.41 7.02
N ALA A 209 1.12 -2.02 8.04
CA ALA A 209 0.80 -3.38 8.46
C ALA A 209 -0.54 -3.46 9.21
N SER A 210 -0.87 -2.42 9.99
CA SER A 210 -2.07 -2.38 10.83
C SER A 210 -3.35 -2.02 10.08
N ILE A 211 -3.26 -1.29 8.96
CA ILE A 211 -4.45 -0.75 8.28
C ILE A 211 -5.44 -1.84 7.85
N TRP A 212 -4.96 -3.00 7.39
CA TRP A 212 -5.83 -4.12 7.00
C TRP A 212 -6.32 -4.92 8.21
N GLU A 213 -5.57 -4.97 9.31
CA GLU A 213 -5.98 -5.69 10.53
C GLU A 213 -7.11 -4.99 11.29
N ILE A 214 -7.23 -3.66 11.15
CA ILE A 214 -8.32 -2.87 11.76
C ILE A 214 -9.56 -2.75 10.86
N ARG A 215 -9.67 -3.53 9.79
CA ARG A 215 -10.90 -3.62 8.97
C ARG A 215 -12.04 -4.21 9.79
N ASP A 216 -13.24 -3.71 9.61
CA ASP A 216 -14.42 -4.26 10.31
C ASP A 216 -14.87 -5.58 9.67
N SER A 217 -14.72 -5.71 8.35
CA SER A 217 -15.00 -6.95 7.61
C SER A 217 -14.32 -6.96 6.23
N GLY A 218 -14.49 -8.07 5.50
CA GLY A 218 -13.98 -8.23 4.13
C GLY A 218 -12.88 -9.29 3.99
N THR A 219 -12.42 -9.49 2.76
CA THR A 219 -11.50 -10.57 2.36
C THR A 219 -10.15 -10.03 1.88
N VAL A 220 -9.09 -10.77 2.22
CA VAL A 220 -7.73 -10.57 1.69
C VAL A 220 -7.27 -11.93 1.21
N LEU A 221 -6.96 -12.06 -0.09
CA LEU A 221 -6.43 -13.32 -0.62
C LEU A 221 -5.14 -13.72 0.11
N PRO A 222 -4.86 -15.03 0.33
CA PRO A 222 -3.75 -15.43 1.19
C PRO A 222 -2.39 -14.93 0.71
N ALA A 223 -2.20 -14.80 -0.61
CA ALA A 223 -1.07 -14.11 -1.23
C ALA A 223 -0.83 -12.70 -0.62
N PHE A 224 -1.89 -11.91 -0.38
CA PHE A 224 -1.79 -10.55 0.16
C PHE A 224 -1.75 -10.49 1.70
N GLN A 225 -1.87 -11.60 2.42
CA GLN A 225 -1.82 -11.61 3.87
C GLN A 225 -0.43 -11.18 4.41
N PRO A 226 -0.38 -10.59 5.63
CA PRO A 226 0.85 -10.10 6.26
C PRO A 226 1.88 -11.18 6.61
#